data_AF-A0A238KMB1-F1
#
_entry.id   AF-A0A238KMB1-F1
#
_cell.length_a   1.000
_cell.length_b   1.000
_cell.length_c   1.000
_cell.angle_alpha   90.00
_cell.angle_beta   90.00
_cell.angle_gamma   90.00
#
_symmetry.space_group_name_H-M   'P 1'
#
loop_
_entity.id
_entity.type
_entity.pdbx_description
1 polymer ?
#
loop_
_entity_poly.entity_id
_entity_poly.type
_entity_poly.pdbx_seq_one_letter_code
_entity_poly.pdbx_strand_id
1 'polypeptide(L)'
;MEAELSIRALRKRGIEVVSVTQEVGHDEIGDMMRRLIMLVDEHSSRETSKHVKRSLRENAKQGFWCGSPTPYGFRTYVDSHRGETAKKKLEPNPLEAEVVRKMFDLLENGDGQSGPMGSS
;
A
#
# COMPACT_ATOMS: atom_id res chain seq x y z
N MET A 1 -9.28 -16.53 -10.31
CA MET A 1 -10.39 -16.72 -11.28
C MET A 1 -10.29 -15.81 -12.51
N GLU A 2 -9.97 -14.51 -12.35
CA GLU A 2 -9.81 -13.56 -13.49
C GLU A 2 -8.70 -13.96 -14.47
N ALA A 3 -7.53 -14.36 -13.97
CA ALA A 3 -6.42 -14.79 -14.81
C ALA A 3 -6.77 -15.99 -15.71
N GLU A 4 -7.65 -16.89 -15.26
CA GLU A 4 -8.08 -18.05 -16.07
C GLU A 4 -9.03 -17.63 -17.21
N LEU A 5 -9.92 -16.66 -16.95
CA LEU A 5 -10.79 -16.09 -17.99
C LEU A 5 -9.95 -15.39 -19.08
N SER A 6 -8.92 -14.67 -18.68
CA SER A 6 -7.97 -14.03 -19.59
C SER A 6 -7.20 -15.06 -20.44
N ILE A 7 -6.67 -16.12 -19.82
CA ILE A 7 -5.95 -17.19 -20.53
C ILE A 7 -6.88 -17.90 -21.53
N ARG A 8 -8.12 -18.22 -21.15
CA ARG A 8 -9.09 -18.84 -22.06
C ARG A 8 -9.47 -17.91 -23.21
N ALA A 9 -9.63 -16.61 -22.96
CA ALA A 9 -9.91 -15.62 -24.00
C ALA A 9 -8.76 -15.50 -25.01
N LEU A 10 -7.51 -15.56 -24.54
CA LEU A 10 -6.31 -15.56 -25.39
C LEU A 10 -6.22 -16.84 -26.24
N ARG A 11 -6.46 -18.02 -25.64
CA ARG A 11 -6.48 -19.29 -26.39
C ARG A 11 -7.56 -19.31 -27.48
N LYS A 12 -8.75 -18.77 -27.23
CA LYS A 12 -9.81 -18.63 -28.25
C LYS A 12 -9.40 -17.79 -29.46
N ARG A 13 -8.38 -16.93 -29.31
CA ARG A 13 -7.81 -16.10 -30.38
C ARG A 13 -6.53 -16.71 -30.98
N GLY A 14 -6.20 -17.96 -30.65
CA GLY A 14 -4.97 -18.62 -31.10
C GLY A 14 -3.69 -18.11 -30.43
N ILE A 15 -3.82 -17.34 -29.34
CA ILE A 15 -2.67 -16.81 -28.60
C ILE A 15 -2.32 -17.77 -27.46
N GLU A 16 -1.08 -18.25 -27.47
CA GLU A 16 -0.55 -19.15 -26.46
C GLU A 16 0.12 -18.38 -25.31
N VAL A 17 -0.20 -18.77 -24.07
CA VAL A 17 0.37 -18.18 -22.86
C VAL A 17 1.39 -19.14 -22.27
N VAL A 18 2.67 -18.83 -22.47
CA VAL A 18 3.80 -19.58 -21.89
C VAL A 18 4.16 -18.96 -20.54
N SER A 19 4.24 -19.78 -19.48
CA SER A 19 4.75 -19.33 -18.19
C SER A 19 6.26 -19.50 -18.18
N VAL A 20 7.02 -18.42 -17.99
CA VAL A 20 8.49 -18.43 -18.05
C VAL A 20 9.11 -19.15 -16.85
N THR A 21 8.44 -19.15 -15.70
CA THR A 21 8.97 -19.70 -14.44
C THR A 21 8.44 -21.09 -14.10
N GLN A 22 7.45 -21.58 -14.85
CA GLN A 22 6.77 -22.85 -14.59
C GLN A 22 6.59 -23.57 -15.93
N GLU A 23 7.51 -24.49 -16.24
CA GLU A 23 7.37 -25.41 -17.37
C GLU A 23 6.26 -26.41 -17.06
N VAL A 24 5.03 -26.02 -17.34
CA VAL A 24 3.86 -26.89 -17.22
C VAL A 24 3.45 -27.25 -18.65
N GLY A 25 3.32 -28.55 -18.92
CA GLY A 25 2.94 -29.08 -20.24
C GLY A 25 1.67 -28.45 -20.82
N HIS A 26 1.51 -28.55 -22.13
CA HIS A 26 0.34 -28.02 -22.85
C HIS A 26 -0.80 -29.05 -22.97
N ASP A 27 -0.73 -30.13 -22.18
CA ASP A 27 -1.70 -31.21 -22.09
C ASP A 27 -2.72 -30.99 -20.95
N GLU A 28 -3.74 -31.85 -20.86
CA GLU A 28 -4.78 -31.73 -19.82
C GLU A 28 -4.20 -31.75 -18.40
N ILE A 29 -3.14 -32.54 -18.18
CA ILE A 29 -2.42 -32.62 -16.91
C ILE A 29 -1.73 -31.28 -16.62
N GLY A 30 -1.10 -30.66 -17.62
CA GLY A 30 -0.47 -29.37 -17.46
C GLY A 30 -1.45 -28.22 -17.21
N ASP A 31 -2.63 -28.25 -17.84
CA ASP A 31 -3.72 -27.31 -17.51
C ASP A 31 -4.19 -27.45 -16.06
N MET A 32 -4.30 -28.68 -15.56
CA MET A 32 -4.63 -28.95 -14.15
C MET A 32 -3.53 -28.47 -13.19
N MET A 33 -2.27 -28.77 -13.49
CA MET A 33 -1.12 -28.35 -12.68
C MET A 33 -1.00 -26.83 -12.61
N ARG A 34 -1.20 -26.13 -13.73
CA ARG A 34 -1.23 -24.66 -13.77
C ARG A 34 -2.30 -24.09 -12.85
N ARG A 35 -3.50 -24.66 -12.87
CA ARG A 35 -4.59 -24.25 -11.95
C ARG A 35 -4.22 -24.47 -10.49
N LEU A 36 -3.63 -25.63 -10.17
CA LEU A 36 -3.21 -25.94 -8.81
C LEU A 36 -2.15 -24.93 -8.33
N ILE A 37 -1.16 -24.62 -9.16
CA ILE A 37 -0.12 -23.64 -8.81
C ILE A 37 -0.72 -22.25 -8.59
N MET A 38 -1.61 -21.79 -9.48
CA MET A 38 -2.31 -20.51 -9.29
C MET A 38 -3.10 -20.46 -7.97
N LEU A 39 -3.71 -21.57 -7.56
CA LEU A 39 -4.41 -21.65 -6.27
C LEU A 39 -3.45 -21.57 -5.09
N VAL A 40 -2.29 -22.23 -5.17
CA VAL A 40 -1.24 -22.17 -4.14
C VAL A 40 -0.65 -20.78 -4.03
N ASP A 41 -0.39 -20.11 -5.15
CA ASP A 41 0.12 -18.74 -5.19
C ASP A 41 -0.91 -17.76 -4.61
N GLU A 42 -2.19 -17.92 -4.96
CA GLU A 42 -3.26 -17.12 -4.39
C GLU A 42 -3.40 -17.33 -2.88
N HIS A 43 -3.32 -18.58 -2.41
CA HIS A 43 -3.35 -18.89 -0.99
C HIS A 43 -2.17 -18.27 -0.24
N SER A 44 -0.95 -18.46 -0.75
CA SER A 44 0.28 -17.90 -0.19
C SER A 44 0.22 -16.38 -0.12
N SER A 45 -0.22 -15.73 -1.22
CA SER A 45 -0.40 -14.28 -1.29
C SER A 45 -1.40 -13.76 -0.24
N ARG A 46 -2.52 -14.46 -0.03
CA ARG A 46 -3.50 -14.11 1.00
C ARG A 46 -2.92 -14.23 2.41
N GLU A 47 -2.20 -15.30 2.71
CA GLU A 47 -1.57 -15.49 4.02
C GLU A 47 -0.48 -14.44 4.26
N THR A 48 0.42 -14.21 3.30
CA THR A 48 1.44 -13.15 3.39
C THR A 48 0.78 -11.78 3.61
N SER A 49 -0.31 -11.48 2.91
CA SER A 49 -1.04 -10.23 3.07
C SER A 49 -1.59 -10.04 4.50
N LYS A 50 -2.04 -11.11 5.16
CA LYS A 50 -2.47 -11.05 6.56
C LYS A 50 -1.30 -10.71 7.48
N HIS A 51 -0.17 -11.37 7.30
CA HIS A 51 1.04 -11.11 8.10
C HIS A 51 1.56 -9.69 7.90
N VAL A 52 1.63 -9.19 6.65
CA VAL A 52 2.04 -7.81 6.35
C VAL A 52 1.11 -6.81 7.02
N LYS A 53 -0.22 -6.96 6.88
CA LYS A 53 -1.20 -6.08 7.52
C LYS A 53 -1.08 -6.07 9.04
N ARG A 54 -0.81 -7.22 9.65
CA ARG A 54 -0.58 -7.33 11.10
C ARG A 54 0.65 -6.55 11.53
N SER A 55 1.76 -6.70 10.80
CA SER A 55 3.01 -5.97 11.05
C SER A 55 2.87 -4.46 10.86
N LEU A 56 2.13 -4.02 9.83
CA LEU A 56 1.85 -2.60 9.59
C LEU A 56 1.01 -1.99 10.71
N ARG A 57 -0.03 -2.69 11.17
CA ARG A 57 -0.85 -2.24 12.31
C ARG A 57 -0.04 -2.12 13.59
N GLU A 58 0.83 -3.07 13.85
CA GLU A 58 1.68 -3.04 15.05
C GLU A 58 2.72 -1.91 14.97
N ASN A 59 3.34 -1.70 13.81
CA ASN A 59 4.23 -0.54 13.61
C ASN A 59 3.49 0.79 13.84
N ALA A 60 2.26 0.92 13.33
CA ALA A 60 1.44 2.10 13.54
C ALA A 60 1.07 2.31 15.02
N LYS A 61 0.75 1.24 15.76
CA LYS A 61 0.50 1.30 17.22
C LYS A 61 1.73 1.77 18.00
N GLN A 62 2.93 1.41 17.54
CA GLN A 62 4.19 1.88 18.12
C GLN A 62 4.57 3.31 17.68
N GLY A 63 3.68 3.98 16.94
CA GLY A 63 3.86 5.36 16.49
C GLY A 63 4.77 5.50 15.27
N PHE A 64 5.12 4.41 14.59
CA PHE A 64 5.96 4.48 13.39
C PHE A 64 5.16 4.82 12.13
N TRP A 65 5.79 5.62 11.27
CA TRP A 65 5.27 5.95 9.96
C TRP A 65 5.45 4.77 8.99
N CYS A 66 4.32 4.24 8.50
CA CYS A 66 4.27 3.02 7.71
C CYS A 66 4.43 3.22 6.18
N GLY A 67 5.21 4.22 5.76
CA GLY A 67 5.71 4.31 4.38
C GLY A 67 4.79 4.96 3.33
N SER A 68 3.73 5.66 3.74
CA SER A 68 2.91 6.49 2.84
C SER A 68 3.58 7.82 2.48
N PRO A 69 3.11 8.51 1.42
CA PRO A 69 3.51 9.89 1.14
C PRO A 69 3.34 10.77 2.37
N THR A 70 4.36 11.55 2.70
CA THR A 70 4.35 12.39 3.89
C THR A 70 3.29 13.49 3.73
N PRO A 71 2.37 13.68 4.70
CA PRO A 71 1.39 14.76 4.65
C PRO A 71 2.07 16.14 4.63
N TYR A 72 1.49 17.09 3.91
CA TYR A 72 1.98 18.47 3.90
C TYR A 72 2.01 19.06 5.31
N GLY A 73 3.06 19.81 5.65
CA GLY A 73 3.29 20.32 7.01
C GLY A 73 4.10 19.36 7.89
N PHE A 74 4.41 18.15 7.44
CA PHE A 74 5.21 17.17 8.15
C PHE A 74 6.40 16.69 7.32
N ARG A 75 7.42 16.18 8.00
CA ARG A 75 8.55 15.47 7.40
C ARG A 75 8.82 14.18 8.15
N THR A 76 9.38 13.18 7.47
CA THR A 76 9.82 11.94 8.14
C THR A 76 11.23 12.09 8.68
N TYR A 77 11.48 11.57 9.88
CA TYR A 77 12.83 11.38 10.41
C TYR A 77 13.02 9.92 10.85
N VAL A 78 14.27 9.48 10.95
CA VAL A 78 14.60 8.14 11.46
C VAL A 78 14.64 8.20 12.98
N ASP A 79 13.74 7.47 13.63
CA ASP A 79 13.61 7.40 15.09
C ASP A 79 14.51 6.30 15.68
N SER A 80 14.57 5.15 15.01
CA SER A 80 15.38 4.01 15.46
C SER A 80 15.68 3.04 14.31
N HIS A 81 16.55 2.06 14.56
CA HIS A 81 16.81 0.95 13.65
C HIS A 81 16.39 -0.36 14.31
N ARG A 82 15.72 -1.24 13.56
CA ARG A 82 15.44 -2.62 13.96
C ARG A 82 16.19 -3.54 13.01
N GLY A 83 17.39 -3.96 13.41
CA GLY A 83 18.37 -4.54 12.49
C GLY A 83 18.75 -3.52 11.41
N GLU A 84 18.74 -3.93 10.14
CA GLU A 84 19.00 -3.04 9.00
C GLU A 84 17.80 -2.15 8.64
N THR A 85 16.63 -2.40 9.21
CA THR A 85 15.41 -1.65 8.86
C THR A 85 15.29 -0.37 9.69
N ALA A 86 15.38 0.79 9.02
CA ALA A 86 15.11 2.09 9.62
C ALA A 86 13.61 2.25 9.95
N LYS A 87 13.30 2.62 11.20
CA LYS A 87 11.96 2.98 11.66
C LYS A 87 11.82 4.49 11.68
N LYS A 88 10.85 4.98 10.91
CA LYS A 88 10.60 6.41 10.73
C LYS A 88 9.40 6.88 11.55
N LYS A 89 9.41 8.15 11.94
CA LYS A 89 8.27 8.87 12.51
C LYS A 89 8.06 10.20 11.78
N LEU A 90 6.95 10.84 12.06
CA LEU A 90 6.62 12.17 11.53
C LEU A 90 6.95 13.24 12.56
N GLU A 91 7.49 14.36 12.10
CA GLU A 91 7.63 15.59 12.85
C GLU A 91 7.17 16.78 12.00
N PRO A 92 6.72 17.91 12.60
CA PRO A 92 6.36 19.10 11.86
C PRO A 92 7.53 19.59 10.99
N ASN A 93 7.26 19.88 9.72
CA ASN A 93 8.24 20.49 8.83
C ASN A 93 8.34 21.99 9.16
N PRO A 94 9.51 22.53 9.54
CA PRO A 94 9.63 23.93 9.92
C PRO A 94 9.25 24.93 8.81
N LEU A 95 9.32 24.53 7.54
CA LEU A 95 8.98 25.39 6.40
C LEU A 95 7.49 25.38 6.06
N GLU A 96 6.79 24.29 6.35
CA GLU A 96 5.40 24.08 5.93
C GLU A 96 4.41 24.12 7.09
N ALA A 97 4.84 23.78 8.30
CA ALA A 97 3.98 23.66 9.46
C ALA A 97 3.35 25.01 9.87
N GLU A 98 4.01 26.13 9.58
CA GLU A 98 3.44 27.47 9.84
C GLU A 98 2.19 27.71 9.00
N VAL A 99 2.17 27.27 7.74
CA VAL A 99 1.00 27.37 6.86
C VAL A 99 -0.16 26.58 7.44
N VAL A 100 0.10 25.34 7.88
CA VAL A 100 -0.92 24.49 8.50
C VAL A 100 -1.45 25.10 9.80
N ARG A 101 -0.58 25.61 10.67
CA ARG A 101 -1.01 26.30 11.90
C ARG A 101 -1.87 27.52 11.60
N LYS A 102 -1.47 28.34 10.61
CA LYS A 102 -2.26 29.51 10.19
C LYS A 102 -3.63 29.12 9.65
N MET A 103 -3.73 28.02 8.89
CA MET A 103 -5.02 27.51 8.42
C MET A 103 -5.96 27.16 9.60
N PHE A 104 -5.43 26.49 10.63
CA PHE A 104 -6.22 26.17 11.84
C PHE A 104 -6.55 27.41 12.68
N ASP A 105 -5.63 28.36 12.80
CA ASP A 105 -5.86 29.62 13.51
C ASP A 105 -6.98 30.45 12.86
N LEU A 106 -6.96 30.59 11.53
CA LEU A 106 -8.03 31.25 10.78
C LEU A 106 -9.37 30.51 10.92
N LEU A 107 -9.34 29.18 11.02
CA LEU A 107 -10.54 28.39 11.25
C LEU A 107 -11.16 28.68 12.63
N GLU A 108 -10.34 28.77 13.68
CA GLU A 108 -10.81 28.95 15.06
C GLU A 108 -11.10 30.41 15.43
N ASN A 109 -10.22 31.32 15.03
CA ASN A 109 -10.23 32.72 15.47
C ASN A 109 -10.64 33.70 14.38
N GLY A 110 -10.67 33.26 13.11
CA GLY A 110 -10.91 34.13 11.97
C GLY A 110 -9.71 35.01 11.64
N ASP A 111 -9.90 35.96 10.74
CA ASP A 111 -8.88 36.94 10.33
C ASP A 111 -8.92 38.24 11.18
N GLY A 112 -9.72 38.22 12.24
CA GLY A 112 -9.97 39.39 13.10
C GLY A 112 -10.95 40.41 12.53
N GLN A 113 -11.46 40.22 11.31
CA GLN A 113 -12.47 41.09 10.68
C GLN A 113 -13.80 40.36 10.49
N SER A 114 -13.71 39.13 10.02
CA SER A 114 -14.77 38.15 9.97
C SER A 114 -14.41 37.08 10.99
N GLY A 115 -15.40 36.59 11.75
CA GLY A 115 -15.19 35.53 12.73
C GLY A 115 -14.62 34.23 12.10
N PRO A 116 -14.68 33.10 12.82
CA PRO A 116 -14.16 31.80 12.36
C PRO A 116 -14.38 31.53 10.86
N MET A 117 -13.31 31.30 10.08
CA MET A 117 -13.37 31.21 8.61
C MET A 117 -13.65 29.78 8.09
N GLY A 118 -14.39 28.98 8.85
CA GLY A 118 -14.79 27.61 8.48
C GLY A 118 -16.17 27.54 7.85
N SER A 119 -16.34 26.66 6.87
CA SER A 119 -17.67 26.19 6.49
C SER A 119 -18.15 25.17 7.53
N SER A 120 -19.11 25.57 8.36
CA SER A 120 -19.94 24.66 9.16
C SER A 120 -20.85 23.81 8.29
#